data_AF-A0A2V8LAP0-F1
#
_entry.id   AF-A0A2V8LAP0-F1
#
_cell.length_a   1.000
_cell.length_b   1.000
_cell.length_c   1.000
_cell.angle_alpha   90.00
_cell.angle_beta   90.00
_cell.angle_gamma   90.00
#
_symmetry.space_group_name_H-M   'P 1'
#
loop_
_entity.id
_entity.type
_entity.pdbx_description
1 polymer ?
#
loop_
_entity_poly.entity_id
_entity_poly.type
_entity_poly.pdbx_seq_one_letter_code
_entity_poly.pdbx_strand_id
1 'polypeptide(L)'
;MKNSRKTSRRHILQIGAAAIGGGLLAPQKTLAAETPGKLGEPLGPYGDRSPFEKAVRWRRESKTPETGSTFTPLQDSVGTLTPSSLHYERHHAGIPTIDPSRHRLVIHGMVDRLAGVY
;
A
#
# COMPACT_ATOMS: atom_id res chain seq x y z
N MET A 1 -18.42 -49.29 -61.03
CA MET A 1 -18.81 -49.51 -59.63
C MET A 1 -17.85 -48.75 -58.73
N LYS A 2 -18.34 -47.81 -57.89
CA LYS A 2 -17.49 -46.97 -57.01
C LYS A 2 -17.30 -47.65 -55.66
N ASN A 3 -16.07 -48.04 -55.32
CA ASN A 3 -15.73 -48.61 -54.02
C ASN A 3 -15.63 -47.51 -52.95
N SER A 4 -16.58 -47.47 -52.02
CA SER A 4 -16.53 -46.61 -50.83
C SER A 4 -15.67 -47.26 -49.74
N ARG A 5 -14.55 -46.62 -49.37
CA ARG A 5 -13.75 -47.02 -48.19
C ARG A 5 -14.56 -46.70 -46.93
N LYS A 6 -15.07 -47.73 -46.25
CA LYS A 6 -15.77 -47.58 -44.96
C LYS A 6 -14.78 -47.19 -43.86
N THR A 7 -14.86 -45.95 -43.39
CA THR A 7 -14.17 -45.48 -42.19
C THR A 7 -14.68 -46.26 -40.98
N SER A 8 -13.79 -47.02 -40.33
CA SER A 8 -14.14 -47.83 -39.16
C SER A 8 -14.06 -46.99 -37.88
N ARG A 9 -15.00 -47.22 -36.95
CA ARG A 9 -15.01 -46.63 -35.60
C ARG A 9 -13.69 -46.84 -34.84
N ARG A 10 -12.99 -47.95 -35.13
CA ARG A 10 -11.65 -48.26 -34.60
C ARG A 10 -10.59 -47.27 -35.07
N HIS A 11 -10.72 -46.76 -36.30
CA HIS A 11 -9.83 -45.76 -36.88
C HIS A 11 -10.04 -44.39 -36.23
N ILE A 12 -11.29 -44.04 -35.92
CA ILE A 12 -11.64 -42.81 -35.19
C ILE A 12 -11.10 -42.86 -33.76
N LEU A 13 -11.21 -44.02 -33.09
CA LEU A 13 -10.69 -44.19 -31.72
C LEU A 13 -9.15 -44.13 -31.66
N GLN A 14 -8.47 -44.65 -32.68
CA GLN A 14 -7.00 -44.56 -32.81
C GLN A 14 -6.52 -43.11 -33.00
N ILE A 15 -7.25 -42.29 -33.76
CA ILE A 15 -6.94 -40.86 -33.90
C ILE A 15 -7.19 -40.11 -32.58
N GLY A 16 -8.26 -40.45 -31.85
CA GLY A 16 -8.58 -39.83 -30.55
C GLY A 16 -7.55 -40.12 -29.45
N ALA A 17 -6.98 -41.33 -29.41
CA ALA A 17 -5.96 -41.69 -28.42
C ALA A 17 -4.63 -40.92 -28.63
N ALA A 18 -4.28 -40.59 -29.88
CA ALA A 18 -3.10 -39.78 -30.18
C ALA A 18 -3.26 -38.29 -29.77
N ALA A 19 -4.50 -37.78 -29.76
CA ALA A 19 -4.78 -36.37 -29.42
C ALA A 19 -4.73 -36.09 -27.90
N ILE A 20 -4.95 -37.09 -27.04
CA ILE A 20 -4.95 -36.92 -25.58
C ILE A 20 -3.57 -37.22 -24.97
N GLY A 21 -2.80 -38.15 -25.54
CA GLY A 21 -1.49 -38.55 -25.01
C GLY A 21 -0.36 -37.54 -25.19
N GLY A 22 -0.45 -36.64 -26.18
CA GLY A 22 0.63 -35.68 -26.48
C GLY A 22 0.57 -34.36 -25.70
N GLY A 23 -0.57 -34.02 -25.09
CA GLY A 23 -0.77 -32.73 -24.42
C GLY A 23 -0.34 -32.68 -22.96
N LEU A 24 -0.08 -33.82 -22.32
CA LEU A 24 0.23 -33.90 -20.89
C LEU A 24 1.70 -33.65 -20.53
N LEU A 25 2.56 -33.42 -21.53
CA LEU A 25 3.99 -33.15 -21.33
C LEU A 25 4.40 -31.72 -21.70
N ALA A 26 3.43 -30.79 -21.85
CA ALA A 26 3.79 -29.38 -21.90
C ALA A 26 4.45 -29.01 -20.56
N PRO A 27 5.72 -28.55 -20.56
CA PRO A 27 6.31 -28.05 -19.33
C PRO A 27 5.41 -26.92 -18.84
N GLN A 28 4.78 -27.12 -17.68
CA GLN A 28 4.18 -26.00 -16.97
C GLN A 28 5.34 -25.04 -16.74
N LYS A 29 5.30 -23.85 -17.38
CA LYS A 29 6.13 -22.74 -16.94
C LYS A 29 5.77 -22.53 -15.49
N THR A 30 6.61 -23.05 -14.59
CA THR A 30 6.65 -22.60 -13.22
C THR A 30 6.77 -21.10 -13.32
N LEU A 31 5.72 -20.39 -12.92
CA LEU A 31 5.83 -18.99 -12.56
C LEU A 31 6.81 -18.99 -11.39
N ALA A 32 8.10 -18.93 -11.70
CA ALA A 32 9.10 -18.62 -10.71
C ALA A 32 8.64 -17.27 -10.17
N ALA A 33 8.02 -17.30 -8.99
CA ALA A 33 7.83 -16.10 -8.22
C ALA A 33 9.24 -15.49 -8.14
N GLU A 34 9.41 -14.30 -8.72
CA GLU A 34 10.64 -13.53 -8.58
C GLU A 34 10.83 -13.34 -7.07
N THR A 35 11.57 -14.26 -6.48
CA THR A 35 11.92 -14.20 -5.08
C THR A 35 13.20 -13.38 -5.11
N PRO A 36 13.22 -12.14 -4.60
CA PRO A 36 14.42 -11.33 -4.66
C PRO A 36 15.51 -12.07 -3.89
N GLY A 37 16.46 -12.68 -4.60
CA GLY A 37 17.53 -13.48 -4.00
C GLY A 37 18.61 -12.64 -3.31
N LYS A 38 18.34 -11.36 -3.07
CA LYS A 38 19.25 -10.40 -2.47
C LYS A 38 18.62 -9.85 -1.19
N LEU A 39 19.47 -9.62 -0.19
CA LEU A 39 19.08 -8.87 0.99
C LEU A 39 18.68 -7.44 0.59
N GLY A 40 17.73 -6.86 1.32
CA GLY A 40 17.30 -5.47 1.14
C GLY A 40 18.31 -4.48 1.71
N GLU A 41 17.87 -3.22 1.84
CA GLU A 41 18.69 -2.15 2.42
C GLU A 41 19.09 -2.45 3.87
N PRO A 42 20.27 -2.01 4.33
CA PRO A 42 20.69 -2.12 5.72
C PRO A 42 19.72 -1.45 6.71
N LEU A 43 19.77 -1.87 7.97
CA LEU A 43 19.02 -1.24 9.06
C LEU A 43 19.40 0.24 9.21
N GLY A 44 18.40 1.10 9.38
CA GLY A 44 18.57 2.55 9.58
C GLY A 44 17.95 3.03 10.91
N PRO A 45 18.30 4.25 11.36
CA PRO A 45 17.78 4.82 12.61
C PRO A 45 16.31 5.25 12.52
N TYR A 46 15.76 5.42 11.32
CA TYR A 46 14.38 5.78 11.07
C TYR A 46 13.87 5.13 9.78
N GLY A 47 12.57 4.85 9.73
CA GLY A 47 11.93 4.23 8.56
C GLY A 47 11.30 5.27 7.65
N ASP A 48 11.59 5.19 6.36
CA ASP A 48 10.90 5.96 5.33
C ASP A 48 9.73 5.18 4.75
N ARG A 49 8.79 5.94 4.17
CA ARG A 49 7.68 5.37 3.42
C ARG A 49 8.18 4.68 2.16
N SER A 50 7.53 3.58 1.77
CA SER A 50 7.74 2.91 0.48
C SER A 50 7.70 3.90 -0.69
N PRO A 51 8.63 3.83 -1.66
CA PRO A 51 8.64 4.71 -2.82
C PRO A 51 7.41 4.52 -3.73
N PHE A 52 6.66 3.43 -3.56
CA PHE A 52 5.43 3.15 -4.31
C PHE A 52 4.17 3.73 -3.66
N GLU A 53 4.27 4.18 -2.40
CA GLU A 53 3.13 4.71 -1.64
C GLU A 53 2.86 6.18 -2.02
N LYS A 54 1.65 6.46 -2.50
CA LYS A 54 1.26 7.76 -3.08
C LYS A 54 0.22 8.52 -2.28
N ALA A 55 -0.42 7.90 -1.29
CA ALA A 55 -1.49 8.54 -0.53
C ALA A 55 -0.95 9.78 0.18
N VAL A 56 -1.57 10.94 -0.02
CA VAL A 56 -1.17 12.18 0.63
C VAL A 56 -2.38 12.86 1.23
N ARG A 57 -2.15 13.69 2.25
CA ARG A 57 -3.21 14.56 2.76
C ARG A 57 -3.60 15.55 1.67
N TRP A 58 -4.89 15.71 1.45
CA TRP A 58 -5.39 16.74 0.55
C TRP A 58 -5.82 17.96 1.36
N ARG A 59 -5.82 19.14 0.74
CA ARG A 59 -6.23 20.40 1.39
C ARG A 59 -7.14 21.20 0.48
N ARG A 60 -8.00 22.02 1.08
CA ARG A 60 -8.71 23.06 0.33
C ARG A 60 -7.83 24.30 0.22
N GLU A 61 -8.13 25.14 -0.76
CA GLU A 61 -7.51 26.46 -0.83
C GLU A 61 -7.91 27.28 0.41
N SER A 62 -6.96 28.09 0.87
CA SER A 62 -7.16 29.04 1.96
C SER A 62 -6.59 30.38 1.54
N LYS A 63 -7.21 31.47 2.01
CA LYS A 63 -6.74 32.83 1.75
C LYS A 63 -5.35 33.08 2.34
N THR A 64 -5.01 32.37 3.40
CA THR A 64 -3.72 32.49 4.09
C THR A 64 -3.11 31.08 4.21
N PRO A 65 -1.90 30.84 3.70
CA PRO A 65 -1.30 29.50 3.68
C PRO A 65 -1.18 28.83 5.06
N GLU A 66 -1.04 29.62 6.11
CA GLU A 66 -0.84 29.21 7.51
C GLU A 66 -2.16 28.85 8.22
N THR A 67 -3.32 29.20 7.63
CA THR A 67 -4.62 28.83 8.19
C THR A 67 -5.34 27.86 7.27
N GLY A 68 -5.78 26.73 7.80
CA GLY A 68 -6.56 25.77 7.02
C GLY A 68 -6.60 24.39 7.64
N SER A 69 -7.06 23.44 6.84
CA SER A 69 -7.15 22.04 7.20
C SER A 69 -6.57 21.17 6.09
N THR A 70 -5.95 20.06 6.50
CA THR A 70 -5.57 18.97 5.61
C THR A 70 -6.33 17.72 6.03
N PHE A 71 -6.71 16.89 5.07
CA PHE A 71 -7.64 15.79 5.26
C PHE A 71 -6.96 14.47 4.95
N THR A 72 -7.20 13.48 5.81
CA THR A 72 -6.77 12.10 5.60
C THR A 72 -7.40 11.54 4.33
N PRO A 73 -6.63 10.87 3.45
CA PRO A 73 -7.17 10.15 2.31
C PRO A 73 -7.83 8.84 2.76
N LEU A 74 -9.05 8.93 3.32
CA LEU A 74 -9.75 7.79 3.90
C LEU A 74 -10.01 6.67 2.87
N GLN A 75 -10.23 7.03 1.61
CA GLN A 75 -10.43 6.08 0.51
C GLN A 75 -9.20 5.21 0.22
N ASP A 76 -8.00 5.68 0.59
CA ASP A 76 -6.73 4.97 0.39
C ASP A 76 -6.29 4.24 1.67
N SER A 77 -7.07 4.34 2.75
CA SER A 77 -6.72 3.80 4.07
C SER A 77 -7.31 2.40 4.28
N VAL A 78 -6.58 1.55 5.01
CA VAL A 78 -7.04 0.22 5.43
C VAL A 78 -6.93 0.11 6.94
N GLY A 79 -7.97 -0.43 7.57
CA GLY A 79 -8.04 -0.57 9.04
C GLY A 79 -8.46 0.72 9.74
N THR A 80 -8.18 0.80 11.04
CA THR A 80 -8.71 1.86 11.93
C THR A 80 -7.65 2.86 12.40
N LEU A 81 -6.36 2.53 12.27
CA LEU A 81 -5.27 3.43 12.67
C LEU A 81 -4.84 4.29 11.49
N THR A 82 -4.94 5.61 11.65
CA THR A 82 -4.40 6.56 10.68
C THR A 82 -2.90 6.76 10.89
N PRO A 83 -2.04 6.54 9.87
CA PRO A 83 -0.62 6.85 9.98
C PRO A 83 -0.38 8.33 10.35
N SER A 84 0.58 8.62 11.22
CA SER A 84 0.85 10.00 11.68
C SER A 84 1.09 10.99 10.54
N SER A 85 1.74 10.55 9.45
CA SER A 85 1.97 11.38 8.25
C SER A 85 0.70 11.73 7.47
N LEU A 86 -0.39 10.99 7.69
CA LEU A 86 -1.69 11.13 7.01
C LEU A 86 -2.82 11.60 7.94
N HIS A 87 -2.53 11.89 9.20
CA HIS A 87 -3.54 12.36 10.16
C HIS A 87 -4.10 13.72 9.74
N TYR A 88 -5.40 13.94 9.96
CA TYR A 88 -6.02 15.25 9.72
C TYR A 88 -5.28 16.34 10.51
N GLU A 89 -5.06 17.50 9.90
CA GLU A 89 -4.48 18.65 10.58
C GLU A 89 -5.36 19.87 10.42
N ARG A 90 -5.39 20.72 11.44
CA ARG A 90 -5.98 22.05 11.39
C ARG A 90 -4.99 23.05 11.99
N HIS A 91 -4.57 24.01 11.18
CA HIS A 91 -3.69 25.10 11.59
C HIS A 91 -4.45 26.42 11.55
N HIS A 92 -4.37 27.25 12.59
CA HIS A 92 -4.92 28.62 12.57
C HIS A 92 -3.84 29.69 12.31
N ALA A 93 -2.57 29.35 12.54
CA ALA A 93 -1.42 30.24 12.44
C ALA A 93 -0.12 29.46 12.11
N GLY A 94 -0.23 28.41 11.29
CA GLY A 94 0.90 27.58 10.85
C GLY A 94 1.39 26.57 11.89
N ILE A 95 2.51 25.91 11.57
CA ILE A 95 3.17 24.92 12.42
C ILE A 95 4.34 25.60 13.15
N PRO A 96 4.32 25.71 14.48
CA PRO A 96 5.39 26.34 15.22
C PRO A 96 6.62 25.43 15.33
N THR A 97 7.81 26.02 15.17
CA THR A 97 9.09 25.35 15.51
C THR A 97 9.38 25.57 16.99
N ILE A 98 9.11 24.56 17.81
CA ILE A 98 9.27 24.63 19.27
C ILE A 98 10.55 23.88 19.68
N ASP A 99 11.46 24.59 20.35
CA ASP A 99 12.61 23.97 21.04
C ASP A 99 12.11 23.30 22.33
N PRO A 100 12.21 21.96 22.47
CA PRO A 100 11.74 21.27 23.66
C PRO A 100 12.41 21.74 24.96
N SER A 101 13.66 22.20 24.91
CA SER A 101 14.38 22.69 26.11
C SER A 101 13.83 24.02 26.62
N ARG A 102 13.17 24.78 25.73
CA ARG A 102 12.59 26.10 26.00
C ARG A 102 11.07 26.06 26.14
N HIS A 103 10.43 24.97 25.73
CA HIS A 103 8.98 24.79 25.86
C HIS A 103 8.55 24.78 27.33
N ARG A 104 7.44 25.45 27.64
CA ARG A 104 6.86 25.49 29.00
C ARG A 104 5.35 25.32 28.90
N LEU A 105 4.79 24.44 29.73
CA LEU A 105 3.36 24.34 29.96
C LEU A 105 3.03 25.02 31.28
N VAL A 106 2.12 25.99 31.27
CA VAL A 106 1.70 26.76 32.45
C VAL A 106 0.24 26.47 32.78
N ILE A 107 -0.03 26.08 34.02
CA ILE A 107 -1.39 25.87 34.56
C ILE A 107 -1.71 27.02 35.52
N HIS A 108 -2.65 27.90 35.16
CA HIS A 108 -3.04 29.09 35.91
C HIS A 108 -4.56 29.22 36.09
N GLY A 109 -5.02 30.16 36.91
CA GLY A 109 -6.44 30.40 37.20
C GLY A 109 -6.77 30.19 38.68
N MET A 110 -7.95 29.65 38.98
CA MET A 110 -8.34 29.27 40.34
C MET A 110 -7.73 27.91 40.72
N VAL A 111 -6.42 27.91 40.94
CA VAL A 111 -5.64 26.74 41.34
C VAL A 111 -4.92 27.03 42.65
N ASP A 112 -4.74 26.02 43.50
CA ASP A 112 -4.06 26.17 44.79
C ASP A 112 -2.61 26.65 44.62
N ARG A 113 -1.95 26.28 43.51
CA ARG A 113 -0.62 26.76 43.16
C ARG A 113 -0.46 26.84 41.64
N LEU A 114 0.06 27.97 41.17
CA LEU A 114 0.57 28.11 39.81
C LEU A 114 1.64 27.04 39.57
N ALA A 115 1.43 26.16 38.59
CA ALA A 115 2.36 25.11 38.26
C ALA A 115 2.86 25.26 36.82
N GLY A 116 4.19 25.36 36.68
CA GLY A 116 4.88 25.05 35.43
C GLY A 116 5.39 23.62 35.52
N VAL A 117 5.09 22.78 34.52
CA VAL A 117 5.77 21.49 34.39
C VAL A 117 7.13 21.78 33.72
N TYR A 118 8.22 21.56 34.46
CA TYR A 118 9.60 21.85 34.04
C TYR A 118 10.23 20.67 33.31
#